data_AF-A0A1C5FG67-F1
#
_entry.id   AF-A0A1C5FG67-F1
#
_cell.length_a   1.000
_cell.length_b   1.000
_cell.length_c   1.000
_cell.angle_alpha   90.00
_cell.angle_beta   90.00
_cell.angle_gamma   90.00
#
_symmetry.space_group_name_H-M   'P 1'
#
loop_
_entity.id
_entity.type
_entity.pdbx_description
1 polymer ?
#
loop_
_entity_poly.entity_id
_entity_poly.type
_entity_poly.pdbx_seq_one_letter_code
_entity_poly.pdbx_strand_id
1 'polypeptide(L)'
;MNEPPAVQDAADAESLPLDFATMVGTAQYVIDAGAALLDEEPEVATSQMRGFLGLLVPEAEGRLGSFSPAGIEEARRRMDAGPGPLGPVRYAHALARSVLALCAHLGHGQEPGEPESPQAWTPPTGTSVVLVAAGRYWDAVRVRTNVGERVIKRLGGSSGAVIQDSYGSALYWFVAPGSTDMWALPSKQVVPLGVATFVAVPPAHFTDRSRRIRWAVPLTARRYLTEAELLHDALATEIAATA
;
A
#
# COMPACT_ATOMS: atom_id res chain seq x y z
N MET A 1 19.61 47.96 39.13
CA MET A 1 18.25 47.56 38.72
C MET A 1 18.30 46.06 38.50
N ASN A 2 17.64 45.28 39.35
CA ASN A 2 17.51 43.82 39.25
C ASN A 2 16.20 43.46 39.96
N GLU A 3 15.31 42.80 39.23
CA GLU A 3 14.09 42.18 39.75
C GLU A 3 14.23 40.68 39.44
N PRO A 4 13.90 39.76 40.37
CA PRO A 4 14.06 38.33 40.14
C PRO A 4 13.04 37.81 39.10
N PRO A 5 13.34 36.71 38.39
CA PRO A 5 12.50 36.21 37.31
C PRO A 5 11.19 35.59 37.79
N ALA A 6 10.18 35.60 36.91
CA ALA A 6 8.93 34.89 37.12
C ALA A 6 9.11 33.36 37.02
N VAL A 7 8.36 32.61 37.83
CA VAL A 7 8.26 31.14 37.75
C VAL A 7 7.11 30.77 36.82
N GLN A 8 7.35 29.91 35.83
CA GLN A 8 6.32 29.44 34.90
C GLN A 8 6.55 27.98 34.43
N ASP A 9 7.06 27.10 35.30
CA ASP A 9 7.15 25.65 35.04
C ASP A 9 5.85 24.94 35.46
N ALA A 10 5.01 24.53 34.49
CA ALA A 10 3.80 23.74 34.74
C ALA A 10 3.28 22.90 33.56
N ALA A 11 4.06 22.72 32.47
CA ALA A 11 3.75 21.76 31.41
C ALA A 11 5.00 21.44 30.56
N ASP A 12 5.55 20.25 30.74
CA ASP A 12 5.98 19.30 29.70
C ASP A 12 6.88 18.23 30.35
N ALA A 13 6.45 16.97 30.31
CA ALA A 13 7.20 15.85 30.88
C ALA A 13 8.14 15.26 29.82
N GLU A 14 9.44 15.20 30.10
CA GLU A 14 10.43 14.63 29.18
C GLU A 14 10.10 13.15 28.87
N SER A 15 9.74 12.89 27.61
CA SER A 15 9.67 11.54 27.07
C SER A 15 11.06 11.08 26.61
N LEU A 16 11.46 9.86 26.96
CA LEU A 16 12.72 9.29 26.51
C LEU A 16 12.67 8.97 25.00
N PRO A 17 13.76 9.24 24.25
CA PRO A 17 13.77 9.03 22.79
C PRO A 17 13.67 7.55 22.42
N LEU A 18 12.90 7.25 21.37
CA LEU A 18 12.72 5.88 20.85
C LEU A 18 14.03 5.33 20.25
N ASP A 19 14.44 4.14 20.67
CA ASP A 19 15.58 3.42 20.07
C ASP A 19 15.17 2.70 18.77
N PHE A 20 15.06 3.49 17.70
CA PHE A 20 14.78 2.98 16.36
C PHE A 20 15.80 1.95 15.87
N ALA A 21 17.05 1.96 16.35
CA ALA A 21 18.09 1.06 15.87
C ALA A 21 17.78 -0.39 16.26
N THR A 22 17.33 -0.62 17.51
CA THR A 22 16.87 -1.93 17.97
C THR A 22 15.58 -2.34 17.25
N MET A 23 14.60 -1.45 17.08
CA MET A 23 13.33 -1.78 16.40
C MET A 23 13.54 -2.25 14.96
N VAL A 24 14.40 -1.55 14.21
CA VAL A 24 14.76 -1.92 12.82
C VAL A 24 15.56 -3.21 12.77
N GLY A 25 16.58 -3.37 13.62
CA GLY A 25 17.43 -4.57 13.62
C GLY A 25 16.65 -5.85 13.88
N THR A 26 15.71 -5.82 14.82
CA THR A 26 14.84 -6.97 15.10
C THR A 26 13.77 -7.19 14.03
N ALA A 27 13.20 -6.13 13.44
CA ALA A 27 12.23 -6.30 12.35
C ALA A 27 12.85 -6.89 11.09
N GLN A 28 14.10 -6.53 10.77
CA GLN A 28 14.82 -7.11 9.65
C GLN A 28 15.12 -8.60 9.88
N TYR A 29 15.53 -9.01 11.09
CA TYR A 29 15.74 -10.42 11.44
C TYR A 29 14.49 -11.29 11.17
N VAL A 30 13.30 -10.76 11.47
CA VAL A 30 12.01 -11.44 11.24
C VAL A 30 11.64 -11.58 9.75
N ILE A 31 12.17 -10.72 8.87
CA ILE A 31 12.11 -10.89 7.40
C ILE A 31 13.14 -11.93 6.92
N ASP A 32 14.36 -11.87 7.49
CA ASP A 32 15.52 -12.61 7.00
C ASP A 32 15.48 -14.11 7.38
N ALA A 33 14.91 -14.45 8.53
CA ALA A 33 14.77 -15.84 9.00
C ALA A 33 13.85 -16.68 8.09
N GLY A 34 12.84 -16.06 7.45
CA GLY A 34 11.99 -16.74 6.46
C GLY A 34 11.38 -18.04 6.97
N ALA A 35 11.59 -19.14 6.24
CA ALA A 35 11.07 -20.45 6.62
C ALA A 35 11.67 -21.02 7.92
N ALA A 36 12.87 -20.58 8.36
CA ALA A 36 13.46 -21.00 9.64
C ALA A 36 12.73 -20.39 10.85
N LEU A 37 11.95 -19.32 10.65
CA LEU A 37 11.04 -18.77 11.65
C LEU A 37 9.85 -19.73 11.99
N LEU A 38 9.79 -20.93 11.40
CA LEU A 38 8.93 -22.01 11.87
C LEU A 38 9.50 -22.72 13.12
N ASP A 39 10.83 -22.76 13.26
CA ASP A 39 11.52 -23.46 14.35
C ASP A 39 11.83 -22.52 15.54
N GLU A 40 11.98 -21.21 15.30
CA GLU A 40 12.32 -20.19 16.30
C GLU A 40 11.09 -19.48 16.94
N GLU A 41 10.04 -20.23 17.29
CA GLU A 41 8.83 -19.75 18.00
C GLU A 41 8.26 -18.40 17.48
N PRO A 42 7.59 -18.37 16.30
CA PRO A 42 7.18 -17.13 15.63
C PRO A 42 6.15 -16.27 16.39
N GLU A 43 5.61 -16.77 17.49
CA GLU A 43 4.79 -16.03 18.45
C GLU A 43 5.61 -14.97 19.21
N VAL A 44 6.90 -15.25 19.48
CA VAL A 44 7.84 -14.31 20.09
C VAL A 44 8.13 -13.17 19.12
N ALA A 45 8.53 -13.50 17.89
CA ALA A 45 8.74 -12.53 16.80
C ALA A 45 7.50 -11.64 16.59
N THR A 46 6.31 -12.25 16.51
CA THR A 46 5.03 -11.53 16.40
C THR A 46 4.81 -10.55 17.55
N SER A 47 5.03 -10.99 18.79
CA SER A 47 4.84 -10.15 19.99
C SER A 47 5.81 -8.96 20.00
N GLN A 48 7.05 -9.17 19.56
CA GLN A 48 8.09 -8.15 19.50
C GLN A 48 7.78 -7.08 18.44
N MET A 49 7.32 -7.48 17.24
CA MET A 49 6.91 -6.54 16.18
C MET A 49 5.75 -5.64 16.61
N ARG A 50 4.74 -6.20 17.29
CA ARG A 50 3.59 -5.44 17.84
C ARG A 50 4.04 -4.41 18.88
N GLY A 51 5.02 -4.77 19.72
CA GLY A 51 5.61 -3.88 20.72
C GLY A 51 6.29 -2.65 20.12
N PHE A 52 7.11 -2.82 19.08
CA PHE A 52 7.74 -1.70 18.38
C PHE A 52 6.69 -0.79 17.72
N LEU A 53 5.79 -1.39 16.94
CA LEU A 53 4.74 -0.65 16.23
C LEU A 53 3.85 0.19 17.17
N GLY A 54 3.56 -0.31 18.38
CA GLY A 54 2.81 0.44 19.40
C GLY A 54 3.49 1.71 19.92
N LEU A 55 4.82 1.83 19.77
CA LEU A 55 5.58 3.04 20.07
C LEU A 55 5.77 3.94 18.84
N LEU A 56 5.85 3.32 17.66
CA LEU A 56 6.07 3.99 16.39
C LEU A 56 4.82 4.76 15.93
N VAL A 57 3.65 4.12 15.95
CA VAL A 57 2.39 4.70 15.45
C VAL A 57 2.06 6.10 16.04
N PRO A 58 2.10 6.33 17.37
CA PRO A 58 1.72 7.63 17.94
C PRO A 58 2.68 8.79 17.60
N GLU A 59 3.98 8.50 17.45
CA GLU A 59 4.99 9.48 17.03
C GLU A 59 4.73 9.97 15.58
N ALA A 60 3.97 9.19 14.80
CA ALA A 60 3.75 9.43 13.37
C ALA A 60 2.63 10.44 13.15
N GLU A 61 1.48 10.23 13.79
CA GLU A 61 0.37 11.22 13.80
C GLU A 61 0.87 12.60 14.23
N GLY A 62 1.81 12.65 15.20
CA GLY A 62 2.40 13.87 15.72
C GLY A 62 3.34 14.62 14.76
N ARG A 63 4.17 13.94 13.96
CA ARG A 63 5.23 14.60 13.16
C ARG A 63 4.77 15.32 11.89
N LEU A 64 3.50 15.16 11.48
CA LEU A 64 3.18 15.16 10.05
C LEU A 64 2.05 16.06 9.59
N GLY A 65 0.90 16.02 10.24
CA GLY A 65 -0.30 16.57 9.63
C GLY A 65 -0.75 15.78 8.39
N SER A 66 -1.34 16.47 7.41
CA SER A 66 -2.43 15.92 6.61
C SER A 66 -2.12 15.53 5.15
N PHE A 67 -0.86 15.61 4.68
CA PHE A 67 -0.55 15.75 3.25
C PHE A 67 0.04 14.57 2.47
N SER A 68 -0.16 13.36 2.97
CA SER A 68 -0.20 12.13 2.20
C SER A 68 -0.42 11.03 3.23
N PRO A 69 -1.64 10.80 3.70
CA PRO A 69 -1.90 9.61 4.48
C PRO A 69 -1.49 8.35 3.67
N ALA A 70 -0.21 7.91 3.77
CA ALA A 70 0.44 6.82 3.01
C ALA A 70 1.41 5.85 3.79
N GLY A 71 1.73 6.06 5.08
CA GLY A 71 2.67 5.39 6.03
C GLY A 71 2.47 4.00 6.71
N ILE A 72 1.87 3.82 7.91
CA ILE A 72 0.87 4.63 8.69
C ILE A 72 -0.25 3.74 9.27
N GLU A 73 -1.54 3.99 9.02
CA GLU A 73 -2.60 3.00 9.32
C GLU A 73 -2.59 1.71 8.45
N GLU A 74 -1.66 1.54 7.47
CA GLU A 74 -1.11 0.24 6.96
C GLU A 74 0.27 -0.11 7.56
N ALA A 75 0.45 0.33 8.79
CA ALA A 75 1.21 -0.36 9.80
C ALA A 75 0.42 -0.57 11.12
N ARG A 76 -0.60 0.27 11.38
CA ARG A 76 -1.50 0.19 12.55
C ARG A 76 -2.41 -1.06 12.59
N ARG A 77 -3.14 -1.37 11.52
CA ARG A 77 -4.18 -2.42 11.51
C ARG A 77 -3.64 -3.84 11.23
N ARG A 78 -2.34 -4.04 10.93
CA ARG A 78 -1.66 -5.34 11.06
C ARG A 78 -1.26 -5.55 12.52
N MET A 79 -0.87 -4.50 13.27
CA MET A 79 -0.57 -4.64 14.71
C MET A 79 -1.70 -5.30 15.46
N ASP A 80 -2.94 -4.86 15.24
CA ASP A 80 -4.09 -5.30 16.03
C ASP A 80 -4.59 -6.70 15.59
N ALA A 81 -4.17 -7.15 14.41
CA ALA A 81 -4.53 -8.44 13.83
C ALA A 81 -3.74 -9.63 14.44
N GLY A 82 -3.84 -10.78 13.77
CA GLY A 82 -3.10 -12.01 14.04
C GLY A 82 -2.88 -12.83 12.76
N PRO A 83 -2.08 -13.91 12.78
CA PRO A 83 -1.40 -14.40 11.58
C PRO A 83 -2.22 -14.92 10.41
N GLY A 84 -3.36 -15.58 10.66
CA GLY A 84 -4.28 -15.98 9.58
C GLY A 84 -3.65 -16.82 8.45
N PRO A 85 -4.15 -16.72 7.21
CA PRO A 85 -3.78 -17.61 6.10
C PRO A 85 -2.40 -17.31 5.48
N LEU A 86 -1.75 -16.23 5.88
CA LEU A 86 -0.32 -15.99 5.63
C LEU A 86 0.56 -17.04 6.33
N GLY A 87 0.04 -17.66 7.40
CA GLY A 87 0.82 -18.43 8.35
C GLY A 87 1.62 -17.51 9.28
N PRO A 88 2.08 -18.01 10.44
CA PRO A 88 2.79 -17.20 11.42
C PRO A 88 4.02 -16.49 10.81
N VAL A 89 4.75 -17.17 9.91
CA VAL A 89 5.91 -16.61 9.20
C VAL A 89 5.56 -15.42 8.30
N ARG A 90 4.70 -15.59 7.28
CA ARG A 90 4.46 -14.48 6.34
C ARG A 90 3.68 -13.33 6.97
N TYR A 91 2.99 -13.57 8.09
CA TYR A 91 2.43 -12.52 8.91
C TYR A 91 3.48 -11.77 9.72
N ALA A 92 4.45 -12.46 10.32
CA ALA A 92 5.59 -11.81 10.96
C ALA A 92 6.37 -10.96 9.93
N HIS A 93 6.51 -11.43 8.68
CA HIS A 93 7.01 -10.61 7.57
C HIS A 93 6.10 -9.41 7.24
N ALA A 94 4.79 -9.56 7.29
CA ALA A 94 3.85 -8.46 7.02
C ALA A 94 3.89 -7.39 8.13
N LEU A 95 3.96 -7.80 9.40
CA LEU A 95 4.22 -6.93 10.55
C LEU A 95 5.59 -6.26 10.45
N ALA A 96 6.64 -6.98 10.03
CA ALA A 96 7.97 -6.39 9.85
C ALA A 96 8.00 -5.38 8.69
N ARG A 97 7.30 -5.63 7.57
CA ARG A 97 7.06 -4.63 6.51
C ARG A 97 6.38 -3.38 7.08
N SER A 98 5.44 -3.54 8.01
CA SER A 98 4.83 -2.43 8.76
C SER A 98 5.82 -1.71 9.68
N VAL A 99 6.60 -2.42 10.52
CA VAL A 99 7.63 -1.79 11.39
C VAL A 99 8.59 -0.96 10.56
N LEU A 100 9.10 -1.52 9.47
CA LEU A 100 10.05 -0.85 8.57
C LEU A 100 9.42 0.36 7.87
N ALA A 101 8.17 0.24 7.41
CA ALA A 101 7.39 1.35 6.86
C ALA A 101 7.15 2.47 7.87
N LEU A 102 7.22 2.21 9.19
CA LEU A 102 7.14 3.24 10.22
C LEU A 102 8.50 3.77 10.67
N CYS A 103 9.47 2.92 10.98
CA CYS A 103 10.79 3.38 11.43
C CYS A 103 11.46 4.33 10.41
N ALA A 104 11.45 3.98 9.12
CA ALA A 104 11.97 4.81 8.04
C ALA A 104 11.30 6.19 7.94
N HIS A 105 10.10 6.28 8.51
CA HIS A 105 9.07 7.26 8.24
C HIS A 105 8.76 8.09 9.50
N LEU A 106 9.27 7.66 10.64
CA LEU A 106 9.34 8.41 11.88
C LEU A 106 10.64 9.17 12.00
N GLY A 107 11.68 8.72 11.29
CA GLY A 107 12.62 9.65 10.68
C GLY A 107 11.93 10.70 9.79
N HIS A 108 11.05 10.27 8.85
CA HIS A 108 10.59 11.09 7.70
C HIS A 108 9.19 10.69 7.06
N GLY A 109 7.99 11.19 7.47
CA GLY A 109 6.70 10.41 7.31
C GLY A 109 5.48 10.87 6.45
N GLN A 110 4.26 10.21 6.62
CA GLN A 110 2.76 10.52 6.51
C GLN A 110 1.78 9.29 6.14
N GLU A 111 0.56 8.97 6.74
CA GLU A 111 -0.21 7.62 7.03
C GLU A 111 -1.38 6.84 6.15
N PRO A 112 -1.43 5.56 5.59
CA PRO A 112 -2.55 4.98 4.77
C PRO A 112 -3.47 4.03 5.60
N GLY A 113 -4.06 2.94 5.06
CA GLY A 113 -4.81 1.95 5.86
C GLY A 113 -4.68 0.46 5.47
N GLU A 114 -4.45 -0.42 6.47
CA GLU A 114 -4.17 -1.89 6.38
C GLU A 114 -5.34 -2.76 5.83
N PRO A 115 -5.27 -4.11 5.76
CA PRO A 115 -5.87 -4.81 4.64
C PRO A 115 -7.29 -5.25 4.99
N GLU A 116 -8.03 -5.69 3.98
CA GLU A 116 -9.29 -6.41 4.18
C GLU A 116 -9.22 -7.77 3.52
N SER A 117 -9.95 -8.73 4.09
CA SER A 117 -10.26 -9.96 3.37
C SER A 117 -11.23 -9.64 2.22
N PRO A 118 -11.13 -10.34 1.07
CA PRO A 118 -11.51 -9.77 -0.22
C PRO A 118 -13.02 -9.76 -0.47
N GLN A 119 -13.71 -8.72 -0.02
CA GLN A 119 -15.00 -8.35 -0.62
C GLN A 119 -14.75 -7.93 -2.08
N ALA A 120 -15.56 -8.48 -3.01
CA ALA A 120 -15.52 -8.10 -4.41
C ALA A 120 -15.83 -6.60 -4.55
N TRP A 121 -14.79 -5.83 -4.87
CA TRP A 121 -14.81 -4.38 -4.77
C TRP A 121 -15.72 -3.74 -5.81
N THR A 122 -16.56 -2.83 -5.34
CA THR A 122 -17.44 -2.01 -6.18
C THR A 122 -16.90 -0.58 -6.33
N PRO A 123 -16.95 0.01 -7.54
CA PRO A 123 -16.55 1.39 -7.78
C PRO A 123 -17.61 2.36 -7.22
N PRO A 124 -17.29 3.67 -7.14
CA PRO A 124 -18.26 4.68 -6.74
C PRO A 124 -19.55 4.65 -7.58
N THR A 125 -20.68 4.94 -6.92
CA THR A 125 -22.01 5.04 -7.55
C THR A 125 -22.46 6.48 -7.78
N GLY A 126 -21.78 7.45 -7.15
CA GLY A 126 -22.08 8.89 -7.22
C GLY A 126 -21.68 9.57 -8.53
N THR A 127 -21.59 10.90 -8.50
CA THR A 127 -21.34 11.75 -9.68
C THR A 127 -19.90 12.29 -9.77
N SER A 128 -19.01 11.87 -8.88
CA SER A 128 -17.62 12.34 -8.75
C SER A 128 -16.60 11.20 -8.68
N VAL A 129 -15.35 11.52 -9.01
CA VAL A 129 -14.20 10.63 -8.82
C VAL A 129 -13.80 10.63 -7.33
N VAL A 130 -13.39 9.47 -6.80
CA VAL A 130 -13.05 9.29 -5.37
C VAL A 130 -11.64 8.68 -5.25
N LEU A 131 -10.84 9.11 -4.28
CA LEU A 131 -9.56 8.46 -3.96
C LEU A 131 -9.82 7.20 -3.13
N VAL A 132 -9.22 6.07 -3.52
CA VAL A 132 -9.38 4.76 -2.87
C VAL A 132 -8.00 4.18 -2.59
N ALA A 133 -7.78 3.72 -1.35
CA ALA A 133 -6.54 3.08 -0.94
C ALA A 133 -6.33 1.72 -1.62
N ALA A 134 -5.09 1.43 -2.00
CA ALA A 134 -4.67 0.15 -2.55
C ALA A 134 -3.96 -0.72 -1.49
N GLY A 135 -3.60 -1.96 -1.81
CA GLY A 135 -3.12 -2.96 -0.83
C GLY A 135 -4.24 -3.64 -0.04
N ARG A 136 -5.47 -3.11 -0.13
CA ARG A 136 -6.66 -3.55 0.62
C ARG A 136 -7.62 -4.40 -0.20
N TYR A 137 -8.16 -3.85 -1.29
CA TYR A 137 -9.09 -4.53 -2.21
C TYR A 137 -8.43 -5.12 -3.45
N TRP A 138 -7.32 -4.49 -3.80
CA TRP A 138 -6.51 -4.74 -4.96
C TRP A 138 -5.15 -4.09 -4.72
N ASP A 139 -4.11 -4.64 -5.32
CA ASP A 139 -3.00 -3.81 -5.75
C ASP A 139 -3.42 -3.19 -7.09
N ALA A 140 -3.29 -1.88 -7.23
CA ALA A 140 -3.44 -1.23 -8.51
C ALA A 140 -2.12 -1.30 -9.28
N VAL A 141 -2.21 -1.44 -10.59
CA VAL A 141 -1.05 -1.48 -11.47
C VAL A 141 -1.17 -0.29 -12.42
N ARG A 142 -0.46 0.80 -12.11
CA ARG A 142 -0.46 2.02 -12.91
C ARG A 142 0.51 1.88 -14.08
N VAL A 143 -0.05 1.73 -15.28
CA VAL A 143 0.67 1.55 -16.55
C VAL A 143 0.61 2.82 -17.38
N ARG A 144 1.64 3.16 -18.16
CA ARG A 144 1.55 4.25 -19.15
C ARG A 144 0.59 3.91 -20.29
N THR A 145 -0.21 4.89 -20.73
CA THR A 145 -1.27 4.70 -21.75
C THR A 145 -0.79 3.97 -23.01
N ASN A 146 0.38 4.32 -23.56
CA ASN A 146 0.88 3.74 -24.82
C ASN A 146 1.23 2.25 -24.72
N VAL A 147 1.69 1.79 -23.54
CA VAL A 147 1.91 0.36 -23.26
C VAL A 147 0.57 -0.30 -22.94
N GLY A 148 -0.20 0.29 -22.02
CA GLY A 148 -1.46 -0.27 -21.56
C GLY A 148 -2.49 -0.47 -22.68
N GLU A 149 -2.61 0.45 -23.65
CA GLU A 149 -3.52 0.28 -24.79
C GLU A 149 -3.17 -0.92 -25.68
N ARG A 150 -1.95 -1.47 -25.59
CA ARG A 150 -1.58 -2.74 -26.23
C ARG A 150 -1.81 -3.93 -25.31
N VAL A 151 -1.56 -3.79 -24.00
CA VAL A 151 -1.88 -4.80 -22.98
C VAL A 151 -3.39 -5.10 -22.95
N ILE A 152 -4.26 -4.09 -23.07
CA ILE A 152 -5.73 -4.29 -23.24
C ILE A 152 -6.02 -5.16 -24.48
N LYS A 153 -5.34 -4.91 -25.61
CA LYS A 153 -5.54 -5.68 -26.85
C LYS A 153 -4.99 -7.11 -26.74
N ARG A 154 -3.88 -7.31 -26.04
CA ARG A 154 -3.26 -8.62 -25.78
C ARG A 154 -4.09 -9.49 -24.83
N LEU A 155 -4.57 -8.92 -23.73
CA LEU A 155 -5.40 -9.62 -22.75
C LEU A 155 -6.82 -9.85 -23.27
N GLY A 156 -7.38 -8.92 -24.03
CA GLY A 156 -8.74 -9.01 -24.56
C GLY A 156 -9.76 -9.28 -23.46
N GLY A 157 -10.56 -10.34 -23.62
CA GLY A 157 -11.56 -10.77 -22.63
C GLY A 157 -11.00 -11.30 -21.31
N SER A 158 -9.68 -11.54 -21.21
CA SER A 158 -9.01 -11.92 -19.96
C SER A 158 -8.66 -10.70 -19.08
N SER A 159 -8.72 -9.48 -19.62
CA SER A 159 -8.50 -8.26 -18.83
C SER A 159 -9.62 -8.07 -17.81
N GLY A 160 -9.24 -7.67 -16.60
CA GLY A 160 -10.13 -7.00 -15.67
C GLY A 160 -10.49 -5.58 -16.11
N ALA A 161 -11.13 -4.85 -15.20
CA ALA A 161 -11.48 -3.46 -15.38
C ALA A 161 -10.22 -2.58 -15.43
N VAL A 162 -10.27 -1.52 -16.22
CA VAL A 162 -9.13 -0.60 -16.40
C VAL A 162 -9.64 0.83 -16.38
N ILE A 163 -9.14 1.65 -15.46
CA ILE A 163 -9.36 3.11 -15.46
C ILE A 163 -8.35 3.74 -16.43
N GLN A 164 -8.78 4.65 -17.29
CA GLN A 164 -7.88 5.59 -17.98
C GLN A 164 -7.94 6.96 -17.30
N ASP A 165 -6.76 7.45 -16.95
CA ASP A 165 -6.50 8.84 -16.57
C ASP A 165 -5.82 9.56 -17.76
N SER A 166 -6.57 10.45 -18.39
CA SER A 166 -6.07 11.29 -19.50
C SER A 166 -5.23 12.49 -19.05
N TYR A 167 -5.17 12.79 -17.75
CA TYR A 167 -4.30 13.83 -17.20
C TYR A 167 -2.91 13.25 -16.91
N GLY A 168 -2.82 12.18 -16.11
CA GLY A 168 -1.57 11.47 -15.84
C GLY A 168 -1.04 10.62 -17.01
N SER A 169 -1.78 10.53 -18.13
CA SER A 169 -1.47 9.67 -19.28
C SER A 169 -1.22 8.21 -18.88
N ALA A 170 -2.11 7.70 -18.02
CA ALA A 170 -1.99 6.41 -17.36
C ALA A 170 -3.27 5.56 -17.51
N LEU A 171 -3.09 4.25 -17.35
CA LEU A 171 -4.12 3.24 -17.21
C LEU A 171 -3.89 2.51 -15.89
N TYR A 172 -4.93 2.26 -15.11
CA TYR A 172 -4.85 1.54 -13.83
C TYR A 172 -5.61 0.22 -13.94
N TRP A 173 -4.88 -0.88 -13.86
CA TRP A 173 -5.43 -2.21 -13.64
C TRP A 173 -5.60 -2.50 -12.15
N PHE A 174 -6.37 -3.51 -11.83
CA PHE A 174 -6.49 -4.09 -10.49
C PHE A 174 -6.11 -5.56 -10.52
N VAL A 175 -5.29 -5.98 -9.56
CA VAL A 175 -4.93 -7.39 -9.28
C VAL A 175 -5.10 -7.66 -7.78
N ALA A 176 -4.94 -8.91 -7.33
CA ALA A 176 -5.16 -9.25 -5.92
C ALA A 176 -4.20 -8.50 -4.96
N PRO A 177 -4.63 -8.11 -3.74
CA PRO A 177 -3.75 -7.52 -2.72
C PRO A 177 -2.49 -8.35 -2.47
N GLY A 178 -1.34 -7.70 -2.38
CA GLY A 178 -0.03 -8.33 -2.17
C GLY A 178 0.43 -9.23 -3.32
N SER A 179 -0.35 -9.45 -4.37
CA SER A 179 0.11 -10.20 -5.55
C SER A 179 1.17 -9.42 -6.33
N THR A 180 1.30 -8.11 -6.10
CA THR A 180 2.38 -7.27 -6.62
C THR A 180 3.55 -7.06 -5.66
N ASP A 181 3.50 -7.56 -4.42
CA ASP A 181 4.61 -7.48 -3.45
C ASP A 181 5.93 -8.09 -3.99
N MET A 182 5.81 -8.96 -5.01
CA MET A 182 6.90 -9.68 -5.68
C MET A 182 7.13 -9.26 -7.15
N TRP A 183 6.46 -8.22 -7.67
CA TRP A 183 6.54 -7.87 -9.10
C TRP A 183 7.79 -7.08 -9.49
N ALA A 184 8.41 -7.47 -10.61
CA ALA A 184 9.66 -6.89 -11.10
C ALA A 184 9.53 -6.27 -12.51
N LEU A 185 8.59 -5.32 -12.68
CA LEU A 185 8.33 -4.65 -13.97
C LEU A 185 8.90 -3.22 -14.02
N PRO A 186 9.28 -2.68 -15.21
CA PRO A 186 9.92 -1.37 -15.31
C PRO A 186 9.07 -0.20 -14.80
N SER A 187 9.48 0.43 -13.70
CA SER A 187 8.77 1.51 -12.97
C SER A 187 8.37 2.73 -13.81
N LYS A 188 9.12 3.03 -14.88
CA LYS A 188 8.79 4.09 -15.85
C LYS A 188 7.55 3.78 -16.71
N GLN A 189 7.18 2.50 -16.81
CA GLN A 189 6.06 1.98 -17.59
C GLN A 189 4.95 1.41 -16.71
N VAL A 190 5.29 0.84 -15.54
CA VAL A 190 4.39 0.07 -14.65
C VAL A 190 4.76 0.35 -13.20
N VAL A 191 3.84 0.86 -12.40
CA VAL A 191 4.03 1.04 -10.95
C VAL A 191 2.99 0.21 -10.20
N PRO A 192 3.42 -0.82 -9.45
CA PRO A 192 2.65 -1.41 -8.36
C PRO A 192 2.27 -0.35 -7.34
N LEU A 193 0.98 -0.29 -7.05
CA LEU A 193 0.34 0.54 -6.05
C LEU A 193 -0.42 -0.44 -5.15
N GLY A 194 0.30 -1.06 -4.23
CA GLY A 194 -0.29 -1.90 -3.19
C GLY A 194 -0.47 -1.06 -1.93
N VAL A 195 -0.05 -1.64 -0.82
CA VAL A 195 0.21 -0.95 0.45
C VAL A 195 0.82 0.44 0.22
N ALA A 196 0.45 1.41 1.06
CA ALA A 196 0.99 2.77 1.05
C ALA A 196 0.57 3.68 -0.13
N THR A 197 -0.56 3.41 -0.81
CA THR A 197 -0.95 4.18 -2.01
C THR A 197 -2.47 4.38 -2.21
N PHE A 198 -2.85 5.36 -3.04
CA PHE A 198 -4.24 5.68 -3.41
C PHE A 198 -4.40 5.84 -4.93
N VAL A 199 -5.58 5.49 -5.46
CA VAL A 199 -5.96 5.66 -6.87
C VAL A 199 -7.24 6.47 -6.99
N ALA A 200 -7.32 7.34 -8.01
CA ALA A 200 -8.50 8.10 -8.35
C ALA A 200 -9.49 7.27 -9.18
N VAL A 201 -10.57 6.80 -8.54
CA VAL A 201 -11.55 5.87 -9.13
C VAL A 201 -12.81 6.61 -9.60
N PRO A 202 -13.19 6.48 -10.89
CA PRO A 202 -14.40 7.09 -11.43
C PRO A 202 -15.65 6.20 -11.19
N PRO A 203 -16.86 6.78 -11.14
CA PRO A 203 -18.08 6.01 -11.02
C PRO A 203 -18.30 5.00 -12.15
N ALA A 204 -19.02 3.91 -11.90
CA ALA A 204 -19.20 2.81 -12.87
C ALA A 204 -19.69 3.26 -14.27
N HIS A 205 -20.54 4.29 -14.32
CA HIS A 205 -21.14 4.82 -15.55
C HIS A 205 -20.22 5.83 -16.30
N PHE A 206 -19.04 6.14 -15.78
CA PHE A 206 -18.05 6.99 -16.47
C PHE A 206 -17.30 6.16 -17.52
N THR A 207 -17.92 5.87 -18.67
CA THR A 207 -17.28 5.18 -19.81
C THR A 207 -16.99 6.12 -20.99
N ASP A 208 -17.65 7.28 -21.04
CA ASP A 208 -17.58 8.25 -22.13
C ASP A 208 -16.20 8.91 -22.26
N ARG A 209 -15.67 8.97 -23.49
CA ARG A 209 -14.32 9.47 -23.81
C ARG A 209 -14.09 10.96 -23.51
N SER A 210 -15.14 11.76 -23.36
CA SER A 210 -15.04 13.16 -22.91
C SER A 210 -14.59 13.30 -21.45
N ARG A 211 -14.76 12.26 -20.63
CA ARG A 211 -14.41 12.27 -19.20
C ARG A 211 -12.91 12.05 -18.99
N ARG A 212 -12.31 12.89 -18.16
CA ARG A 212 -10.85 12.92 -17.92
C ARG A 212 -10.31 11.68 -17.23
N ILE A 213 -11.05 11.17 -16.24
CA ILE A 213 -10.83 9.89 -15.57
C ILE A 213 -12.09 9.07 -15.84
N ARG A 214 -11.93 7.86 -16.41
CA ARG A 214 -13.04 7.02 -16.87
C ARG A 214 -12.64 5.55 -16.96
N TRP A 215 -13.59 4.66 -17.16
CA TRP A 215 -13.33 3.26 -17.52
C TRP A 215 -12.95 3.13 -19.00
N ALA A 216 -11.77 2.59 -19.28
CA ALA A 216 -11.35 2.15 -20.61
C ALA A 216 -11.75 0.69 -20.90
N VAL A 217 -11.65 -0.17 -19.87
CA VAL A 217 -12.37 -1.45 -19.82
C VAL A 217 -13.40 -1.31 -18.69
N PRO A 218 -14.72 -1.29 -18.99
CA PRO A 218 -15.76 -1.25 -17.98
C PRO A 218 -15.67 -2.45 -17.03
N LEU A 219 -16.05 -2.26 -15.77
CA LEU A 219 -16.21 -3.39 -14.86
C LEU A 219 -17.37 -4.26 -15.34
N THR A 220 -17.18 -5.57 -15.26
CA THR A 220 -18.28 -6.53 -15.43
C THR A 220 -18.67 -7.09 -14.08
N ALA A 221 -19.93 -7.50 -13.92
CA ALA A 221 -20.42 -8.15 -12.70
C ALA A 221 -19.78 -9.54 -12.40
N ARG A 222 -18.73 -9.93 -13.13
CA ARG A 222 -18.00 -11.20 -12.98
C ARG A 222 -16.47 -11.05 -12.99
N ARG A 223 -15.93 -9.89 -13.41
CA ARG A 223 -14.49 -9.64 -13.51
C ARG A 223 -14.19 -8.14 -13.44
N TYR A 224 -13.48 -7.73 -12.40
CA TYR A 224 -12.84 -6.41 -12.27
C TYR A 224 -11.34 -6.54 -12.01
N LEU A 225 -10.90 -7.56 -11.26
CA LEU A 225 -9.50 -7.97 -11.19
C LEU A 225 -9.06 -8.61 -12.51
N THR A 226 -7.76 -8.49 -12.79
CA THR A 226 -7.03 -9.33 -13.75
C THR A 226 -6.21 -10.35 -12.98
N GLU A 227 -6.00 -11.55 -13.52
CA GLU A 227 -5.07 -12.49 -12.89
C GLU A 227 -3.66 -11.89 -12.89
N ALA A 228 -2.97 -11.96 -11.75
CA ALA A 228 -1.70 -11.26 -11.56
C ALA A 228 -0.64 -11.72 -12.58
N GLU A 229 -0.46 -13.03 -12.71
CA GLU A 229 0.49 -13.64 -13.65
C GLU A 229 0.19 -13.26 -15.12
N LEU A 230 -1.08 -13.32 -15.53
CA LEU A 230 -1.48 -12.96 -16.90
C LEU A 230 -1.24 -11.48 -17.21
N LEU A 231 -1.51 -10.57 -16.25
CA LEU A 231 -1.23 -9.16 -16.43
C LEU A 231 0.29 -8.89 -16.43
N HIS A 232 1.04 -9.55 -15.55
CA HIS A 232 2.49 -9.46 -15.48
C HIS A 232 3.15 -9.86 -16.80
N ASP A 233 2.79 -11.01 -17.36
CA ASP A 233 3.37 -11.54 -18.60
C ASP A 233 2.95 -10.72 -19.82
N ALA A 234 1.70 -10.21 -19.84
CA ALA A 234 1.25 -9.30 -20.88
C ALA A 234 2.00 -7.96 -20.83
N LEU A 235 2.27 -7.42 -19.63
CA LEU A 235 3.07 -6.21 -19.44
C LEU A 235 4.54 -6.44 -19.84
N ALA A 236 5.16 -7.51 -19.37
CA ALA A 236 6.54 -7.86 -19.71
C ALA A 236 6.72 -7.98 -21.24
N THR A 237 5.81 -8.68 -21.92
CA THR A 237 5.85 -8.85 -23.37
C THR A 237 5.66 -7.52 -24.11
N GLU A 238 4.68 -6.71 -23.71
CA GLU A 238 4.42 -5.43 -24.38
C GLU A 238 5.51 -4.38 -24.12
N ILE A 239 6.20 -4.43 -22.99
CA ILE A 239 7.31 -3.51 -22.69
C ILE A 239 8.57 -3.93 -23.47
N ALA A 240 8.86 -5.23 -23.56
CA ALA A 240 9.97 -5.75 -24.38
C ALA A 240 9.81 -5.38 -25.86
N ALA A 241 8.58 -5.35 -26.38
CA ALA A 241 8.25 -4.89 -27.73
C ALA A 241 8.32 -3.35 -27.92
N THR A 242 8.91 -2.60 -26.99
CA THR A 242 9.07 -1.12 -27.06
C THR A 242 10.39 -0.66 -26.42
N ALA A 243 11.35 -1.57 -26.28
CA ALA A 243 12.74 -1.30 -25.92
C ALA A 243 13.60 -1.19 -27.20
#